data_AF-A0A2U1Q3M0-F1
#
_entry.id   AF-A0A2U1Q3M0-F1
#
_cell.length_a   1.000
_cell.length_b   1.000
_cell.length_c   1.000
_cell.angle_alpha   90.00
_cell.angle_beta   90.00
_cell.angle_gamma   90.00
#
_symmetry.space_group_name_H-M   'P 1'
#
loop_
_entity.id
_entity.type
_entity.pdbx_description
1 polymer ?
#
loop_
_entity_poly.entity_id
_entity_poly.type
_entity_poly.pdbx_seq_one_letter_code
_entity_poly.pdbx_strand_id
1 'polypeptide(L)'
;MEFFLRNIVYHMLDLALNAPFLRRNPRGGAEEEQWVALLSLLETHVSSNQRDRWIWTGDGDGVYSVKCGRNLIDKGTLCSDTYATRWLKELPAKVNIFIWRMLLNKLPTRMNLMSRGITVQSNQCGIVIQG
;
A
#
# COMPACT_ATOMS: atom_id res chain seq x y z
N MET A 1 4.48 31.59 25.66
CA MET A 1 4.49 30.37 24.82
C MET A 1 5.86 30.11 24.18
N GLU A 2 6.73 31.12 24.04
CA GLU A 2 8.13 31.01 23.60
C GLU A 2 9.05 30.20 24.54
N PHE A 3 8.84 30.30 25.86
CA PHE A 3 9.70 29.65 26.87
C PHE A 3 9.64 28.11 26.86
N PHE A 4 8.53 27.52 26.40
CA PHE A 4 8.34 26.07 26.40
C PHE A 4 9.03 25.39 25.19
N LEU A 5 9.05 26.06 24.04
CA LEU A 5 9.72 25.57 22.83
C LEU A 5 11.24 25.67 22.94
N ARG A 6 11.75 26.77 23.52
CA ARG A 6 13.19 26.90 23.83
C ARG A 6 13.68 25.73 24.69
N ASN A 7 12.90 25.33 25.69
CA ASN A 7 13.28 24.27 26.63
C ASN A 7 13.40 22.90 25.95
N ILE A 8 12.51 22.54 25.02
CA ILE A 8 12.58 21.28 24.27
C ILE A 8 13.79 21.27 23.32
N VAL A 9 14.04 22.38 22.60
CA VAL A 9 15.20 22.49 21.69
C VAL A 9 16.51 22.39 22.48
N TYR A 10 16.63 23.09 23.61
CA TYR A 10 17.81 22.98 24.48
C TYR A 10 18.00 21.57 25.03
N HIS A 11 16.92 20.89 25.44
CA HIS A 11 17.02 19.52 25.96
C HIS A 11 17.35 18.50 24.86
N MET A 12 16.88 18.71 23.63
CA MET A 12 17.27 17.89 22.47
C MET A 12 18.71 18.18 22.03
N LEU A 13 19.16 19.43 22.05
CA LEU A 13 20.57 19.77 21.78
C LEU A 13 21.51 19.18 22.82
N ASP A 14 21.14 19.23 24.10
CA ASP A 14 21.95 18.68 25.20
C ASP A 14 21.98 17.14 25.19
N LEU A 15 20.86 16.50 24.84
CA LEU A 15 20.81 15.05 24.57
C LEU A 15 21.59 14.67 23.30
N ALA A 16 21.65 15.55 22.30
CA ALA A 16 22.45 15.31 21.11
C ALA A 16 23.95 15.52 21.40
N LEU A 17 24.35 16.55 22.15
CA LEU A 17 25.75 16.77 22.56
C LEU A 17 26.30 15.66 23.48
N ASN A 18 25.46 15.08 24.36
CA ASN A 18 25.83 13.95 25.21
C ASN A 18 25.51 12.56 24.60
N ALA A 19 24.92 12.55 23.38
CA ALA A 19 24.52 11.42 22.55
C ALA A 19 24.40 10.03 23.24
N PRO A 20 23.55 9.86 24.28
CA PRO A 20 23.47 8.62 25.04
C PRO A 20 22.88 7.45 24.23
N PHE A 21 22.29 7.74 23.08
CA PHE A 21 21.77 6.77 22.12
C PHE A 21 22.83 6.24 21.15
N LEU A 22 23.99 6.90 21.02
CA LEU A 22 25.08 6.40 20.19
C LEU A 22 25.83 5.31 20.95
N ARG A 23 26.14 4.21 20.25
CA ARG A 23 26.99 3.15 20.81
C ARG A 23 28.42 3.62 21.10
N ARG A 24 28.88 4.69 20.45
CA ARG A 24 30.19 5.33 20.62
C ARG A 24 30.18 6.73 20.01
N ASN A 25 31.12 7.58 20.42
CA ASN A 25 31.28 8.91 19.85
C ASN A 25 31.88 8.86 18.43
N PRO A 26 31.54 9.81 17.53
CA PRO A 26 32.18 9.95 16.23
C PRO A 26 33.70 10.09 16.36
N ARG A 27 34.46 9.47 15.44
CA ARG A 27 35.94 9.40 15.53
C ARG A 27 36.67 10.45 14.71
N GLY A 28 35.96 11.43 14.15
CA GLY A 28 36.54 12.45 13.26
C GLY A 28 36.31 12.17 11.77
N GLY A 29 36.84 13.06 10.92
CA GLY A 29 36.70 12.97 9.47
C GLY A 29 35.24 13.07 9.03
N ALA A 30 34.85 12.27 8.03
CA ALA A 30 33.50 12.29 7.46
C ALA A 30 32.39 11.99 8.49
N GLU A 31 32.67 11.19 9.54
CA GLU A 31 31.70 10.87 10.59
C GLU A 31 31.35 12.10 11.43
N GLU A 32 32.36 12.92 11.75
CA GLU A 32 32.19 14.17 12.50
C GLU A 32 31.50 15.23 11.65
N GLU A 33 31.86 15.34 10.37
CA GLU A 33 31.20 16.26 9.44
C GLU A 33 29.70 15.94 9.28
N GLN A 34 29.34 14.66 9.15
CA GLN A 34 27.95 14.21 9.09
C GLN A 34 27.21 14.46 10.40
N TRP A 35 27.89 14.26 11.54
CA TRP A 35 27.33 14.51 12.86
C TRP A 35 27.01 15.99 13.07
N VAL A 36 27.96 16.89 12.76
CA VAL A 36 27.75 18.34 12.83
C VAL A 36 26.66 18.79 11.86
N ALA A 37 26.62 18.24 10.64
CA ALA A 37 25.56 18.53 9.68
C ALA A 37 24.18 18.12 10.22
N LEU A 38 24.06 16.94 10.83
CA LEU A 38 22.83 16.48 11.46
C LEU A 38 22.40 17.39 12.62
N LEU A 39 23.33 17.82 13.47
CA LEU A 39 23.04 18.76 14.56
C LEU A 39 22.48 20.09 14.02
N SER A 40 23.06 20.64 12.95
CA SER A 40 22.56 21.87 12.33
C SER A 40 21.14 21.74 11.74
N LEU A 41 20.81 20.57 11.20
CA LEU A 41 19.46 20.27 10.70
C LEU A 41 18.44 20.16 11.84
N LEU A 42 18.86 19.63 12.99
CA LEU A 42 18.00 19.53 14.17
C LEU A 42 17.79 20.88 14.85
N GLU A 43 18.81 21.72 14.92
CA GLU A 43 18.72 23.08 15.49
C GLU A 43 17.72 23.96 14.72
N THR A 44 17.65 23.78 13.40
CA THR A 44 16.72 24.50 12.53
C THR A 44 15.32 23.87 12.51
N HIS A 45 15.13 22.68 13.06
CA HIS A 45 13.87 21.96 13.03
C HIS A 45 12.94 22.37 14.17
N VAL A 46 11.88 23.10 13.85
CA VAL A 46 10.78 23.37 14.78
C VAL A 46 9.82 22.18 14.76
N SER A 47 10.02 21.24 15.67
CA SER A 47 9.07 20.15 15.86
C SER A 47 7.76 20.72 16.44
N SER A 48 6.65 20.53 15.72
CA SER A 48 5.34 20.89 16.27
C SER A 48 5.00 19.95 17.42
N ASN A 49 4.42 20.45 18.51
CA ASN A 49 3.92 19.63 19.63
C ASN A 49 2.66 18.80 19.25
N GLN A 50 2.50 18.48 17.97
CA GLN A 50 1.44 17.64 17.47
C GLN A 50 1.88 16.19 17.57
N ARG A 51 0.96 15.30 17.95
CA ARG A 51 1.24 13.86 17.92
C ARG A 51 1.39 13.40 16.49
N ASP A 52 2.34 12.50 16.26
CA ASP A 52 2.47 11.80 14.98
C ASP A 52 1.17 11.10 14.62
N ARG A 53 0.78 11.23 13.36
CA ARG A 53 -0.43 10.62 12.82
C ARG A 53 -0.14 9.95 11.49
N TRP A 54 -0.76 8.80 11.29
CA TRP A 54 -0.74 8.11 9.99
C TRP A 54 -1.57 8.90 8.99
N ILE A 55 -0.98 9.20 7.83
CA ILE A 55 -1.64 9.93 6.74
C ILE A 55 -1.71 9.00 5.54
N TRP A 56 -2.93 8.77 5.04
CA TRP A 56 -3.16 8.00 3.83
C TRP A 56 -2.89 8.85 2.58
N THR A 57 -1.98 8.41 1.72
CA THR A 57 -1.58 9.14 0.51
C THR A 57 -2.37 8.76 -0.75
N GLY A 58 -3.22 7.74 -0.69
CA GLY A 58 -3.86 7.16 -1.89
C GLY A 58 -4.90 8.07 -2.56
N ASP A 59 -5.77 8.71 -1.76
CA ASP A 59 -6.91 9.50 -2.27
C ASP A 59 -6.77 11.01 -2.01
N GLY A 60 -5.63 11.47 -1.46
CA GLY A 60 -5.34 12.89 -1.23
C GLY A 60 -5.94 13.50 0.05
N ASP A 61 -6.98 12.89 0.62
CA ASP A 61 -7.66 13.39 1.83
C ASP A 61 -6.90 13.12 3.14
N GLY A 62 -5.78 12.40 3.08
CA GLY A 62 -4.96 12.07 4.25
C GLY A 62 -5.58 11.06 5.23
N VAL A 63 -6.84 10.67 5.03
CA VAL A 63 -7.59 9.74 5.88
C VAL A 63 -7.81 8.41 5.17
N TYR A 64 -7.53 7.31 5.86
CA TYR A 64 -7.84 5.98 5.34
C TYR A 64 -9.32 5.67 5.49
N SER A 65 -9.93 5.12 4.43
CA SER A 65 -11.20 4.42 4.52
C SER A 65 -11.12 3.10 3.75
N VAL A 66 -11.98 2.14 4.13
CA VAL A 66 -12.10 0.85 3.41
C VAL A 66 -12.42 1.08 1.93
N LYS A 67 -13.24 2.10 1.61
CA LYS A 67 -13.55 2.50 0.24
C LYS A 67 -12.29 2.93 -0.52
N CYS A 68 -11.44 3.76 0.09
CA CYS A 68 -10.19 4.23 -0.51
C CYS A 68 -9.24 3.06 -0.79
N GLY A 69 -9.04 2.19 0.20
CA GLY A 69 -8.21 0.99 0.05
C GLY A 69 -8.73 0.05 -1.05
N ARG A 70 -10.05 -0.14 -1.11
CA ARG A 70 -10.69 -0.96 -2.14
C ARG A 70 -10.48 -0.37 -3.53
N ASN A 71 -10.71 0.93 -3.70
CA ASN A 71 -10.50 1.62 -4.98
C ASN A 71 -9.05 1.51 -5.48
N LEU A 72 -8.07 1.60 -4.57
CA LEU A 72 -6.66 1.45 -4.93
C LEU A 72 -6.36 0.05 -5.46
N ILE A 73 -6.87 -0.98 -4.78
CA ILE A 73 -6.73 -2.37 -5.22
C ILE A 73 -7.43 -2.57 -6.56
N ASP A 74 -8.66 -2.09 -6.68
CA ASP A 74 -9.48 -2.24 -7.89
C ASP A 74 -8.81 -1.59 -9.11
N LYS A 75 -8.22 -0.39 -8.97
CA LYS A 75 -7.43 0.27 -10.04
C LYS A 75 -6.23 -0.57 -10.52
N GLY A 76 -5.62 -1.36 -9.63
CA GLY A 76 -4.45 -2.18 -9.94
C GLY A 76 -4.76 -3.62 -10.36
N THR A 77 -5.94 -4.14 -10.02
CA THR A 77 -6.30 -5.56 -10.25
C THR A 77 -7.44 -5.76 -11.23
N LEU A 78 -8.37 -4.81 -11.33
CA LEU A 78 -9.41 -4.88 -12.34
C LEU A 78 -8.84 -4.28 -13.63
N CYS A 79 -8.72 -5.10 -14.67
CA CYS A 79 -8.77 -4.55 -16.02
C CYS A 79 -10.06 -3.72 -16.13
N SER A 80 -10.04 -2.62 -16.88
CA SER A 80 -11.25 -1.89 -17.27
C SER A 80 -12.18 -2.86 -18.02
N ASP A 81 -12.99 -3.62 -17.28
CA ASP A 81 -13.86 -4.63 -17.85
C ASP A 81 -14.89 -3.88 -18.69
N THR A 82 -14.81 -4.11 -20.00
CA THR A 82 -15.72 -3.56 -21.01
C THR A 82 -17.17 -4.02 -20.80
N TYR A 83 -17.38 -5.04 -19.96
CA TYR A 83 -18.67 -5.68 -19.73
C TYR A 83 -19.18 -5.39 -18.32
N ALA A 84 -20.05 -4.38 -18.20
CA ALA A 84 -20.82 -4.17 -16.99
C ALA A 84 -21.61 -5.45 -16.65
N THR A 85 -21.41 -5.99 -15.45
CA THR A 85 -22.12 -7.20 -15.00
C THR A 85 -23.59 -6.87 -14.77
N ARG A 86 -24.45 -7.16 -15.74
CA ARG A 86 -25.91 -6.99 -15.60
C ARG A 86 -26.53 -8.24 -15.00
N TRP A 87 -26.89 -8.18 -13.72
CA TRP A 87 -27.63 -9.24 -13.04
C TRP A 87 -29.08 -9.26 -13.50
N LEU A 88 -29.53 -10.38 -14.06
CA LEU A 88 -30.93 -10.57 -14.44
C LEU A 88 -31.72 -11.10 -13.23
N LYS A 89 -32.63 -10.30 -12.69
CA LYS A 89 -33.43 -10.65 -11.49
C LYS A 89 -34.30 -11.88 -11.67
N GLU A 90 -34.74 -12.13 -12.91
CA GLU A 90 -35.58 -13.27 -13.29
C GLU A 90 -34.81 -14.60 -13.33
N LEU A 91 -33.47 -14.57 -13.34
CA LEU A 91 -32.66 -15.77 -13.41
C LEU A 91 -32.20 -16.20 -12.02
N PRO A 92 -32.20 -17.52 -11.73
CA PRO A 92 -31.56 -18.04 -10.52
C PRO A 92 -30.10 -17.58 -10.44
N ALA A 93 -29.63 -17.29 -9.22
CA ALA A 93 -28.28 -16.76 -8.98
C ALA A 93 -27.16 -17.61 -9.65
N LYS A 94 -27.33 -18.94 -9.68
CA LYS A 94 -26.39 -19.86 -10.35
C LYS A 94 -26.22 -19.56 -11.84
N VAL A 95 -27.31 -19.22 -12.53
CA VAL A 95 -27.29 -18.90 -13.97
C VAL A 95 -26.59 -17.56 -14.21
N ASN A 96 -26.90 -16.55 -13.40
CA ASN A 96 -26.21 -15.26 -13.50
C ASN A 96 -24.70 -15.40 -13.24
N ILE A 97 -24.30 -16.17 -12.23
CA ILE A 97 -22.89 -16.44 -11.94
C ILE A 97 -22.23 -17.17 -13.11
N PHE A 98 -22.91 -18.14 -13.72
CA PHE A 98 -22.39 -18.85 -14.89
C PHE A 98 -22.16 -17.91 -16.08
N ILE A 99 -23.16 -17.08 -16.42
CA ILE A 99 -23.06 -16.10 -17.52
C ILE A 99 -21.94 -15.09 -17.24
N TRP A 100 -21.86 -14.55 -16.03
CA TRP A 100 -20.79 -13.64 -15.63
C TRP A 100 -19.39 -14.26 -15.79
N ARG A 101 -19.21 -15.50 -15.33
CA ARG A 101 -17.94 -16.23 -15.52
C ARG A 101 -17.64 -16.52 -16.99
N MET A 102 -18.68 -16.75 -17.80
CA MET A 102 -18.54 -16.96 -19.24
C MET A 102 -18.07 -15.69 -19.94
N LEU A 103 -18.70 -14.54 -19.68
CA LEU A 103 -18.34 -13.24 -20.28
C LEU A 103 -16.90 -12.83 -19.95
N LEU A 104 -16.40 -13.15 -18.76
CA LEU A 104 -15.01 -12.86 -18.37
C LEU A 104 -14.00 -13.92 -18.88
N ASN A 105 -14.45 -14.94 -19.62
CA ASN A 105 -13.67 -16.12 -19.97
C ASN A 105 -12.96 -16.74 -18.73
N LYS A 106 -13.70 -16.88 -17.62
CA LYS A 106 -13.23 -17.45 -16.33
C LYS A 106 -13.95 -18.76 -15.97
N LEU A 107 -14.58 -19.40 -16.95
CA LEU A 107 -15.08 -20.77 -16.79
C LEU A 107 -13.89 -21.72 -16.59
N PRO A 108 -14.03 -22.79 -15.78
CA PRO A 108 -12.98 -23.77 -15.51
C PRO A 108 -12.81 -24.72 -16.70
N THR A 109 -12.63 -24.16 -17.89
CA THR A 109 -12.32 -24.91 -19.11
C THR A 109 -10.86 -25.35 -19.07
N ARG A 110 -10.54 -26.43 -19.79
CA ARG A 110 -9.16 -26.92 -19.91
C ARG A 110 -8.18 -25.82 -20.30
N MET A 111 -8.54 -24.99 -21.29
CA MET A 111 -7.70 -23.90 -21.77
C MET A 111 -7.45 -22.83 -20.68
N ASN A 112 -8.50 -22.45 -19.92
CA ASN A 112 -8.38 -21.45 -18.85
C ASN A 112 -7.64 -21.98 -17.61
N LEU A 113 -7.67 -23.29 -17.38
CA LEU A 113 -6.87 -23.93 -16.33
C LEU A 113 -5.40 -24.00 -16.74
N MET A 114 -5.13 -24.40 -17.99
CA MET A 114 -3.77 -24.45 -18.54
C MET A 114 -3.10 -23.06 -18.58
N SER A 115 -3.83 -22.01 -18.97
CA SER A 115 -3.29 -20.63 -18.97
C SER A 115 -2.94 -20.11 -17.57
N ARG A 116 -3.46 -20.75 -16.51
CA ARG A 116 -3.13 -20.47 -15.11
C ARG A 116 -2.07 -21.41 -14.53
N GLY A 117 -1.46 -22.26 -15.35
CA GLY A 117 -0.44 -23.22 -14.91
C GLY A 117 -0.99 -24.45 -14.18
N ILE A 118 -2.30 -24.73 -14.30
CA ILE A 118 -2.91 -25.93 -13.71
C ILE A 118 -2.87 -27.08 -14.72
N THR A 119 -2.08 -28.11 -14.43
CA THR A 119 -1.95 -29.31 -15.27
C THR A 119 -3.17 -30.21 -15.11
N VAL A 120 -3.96 -30.37 -16.16
CA VAL A 120 -5.11 -31.28 -16.20
C VAL A 120 -4.70 -32.57 -16.91
N GLN A 121 -4.62 -33.68 -16.18
CA GLN A 121 -4.37 -35.01 -16.77
C GLN A 121 -5.59 -35.47 -17.58
N SER A 122 -5.38 -35.90 -18.81
CA SER A 122 -6.42 -36.09 -19.81
C SER A 122 -7.13 -37.44 -19.68
N ASN A 123 -8.14 -37.55 -18.80
CA ASN A 123 -8.88 -38.80 -18.67
C ASN A 123 -10.38 -38.77 -19.02
N GLN A 124 -10.97 -37.69 -19.58
CA GLN A 124 -12.18 -37.73 -20.46
C GLN A 124 -12.74 -36.32 -20.77
N CYS A 125 -13.27 -36.18 -22.01
CA CYS A 125 -14.11 -35.14 -22.64
C CYS A 125 -14.14 -33.71 -22.06
N GLY A 126 -13.60 -32.75 -22.81
CA GLY A 126 -13.85 -31.31 -22.61
C GLY A 126 -14.85 -30.77 -23.62
N ILE A 127 -15.90 -30.10 -23.14
CA ILE A 127 -16.76 -29.25 -23.97
C ILE A 127 -15.89 -28.13 -24.57
N VAL A 128 -15.81 -28.10 -25.90
CA VAL A 128 -15.21 -27.02 -26.66
C VAL A 128 -16.31 -26.00 -26.93
N ILE A 129 -16.25 -24.85 -26.26
CA ILE A 129 -17.07 -23.69 -26.64
C ILE A 129 -16.17 -22.87 -27.55
N GLN A 130 -16.31 -23.07 -28.87
CA GLN A 130 -15.65 -22.26 -29.88
C GLN A 130 -16.45 -20.95 -30.02
N GLY A 131 -15.78 -19.82 -29.82
CA GLY A 131 -16.27 -18.47 -30.14
C GLY A 131 -15.82 -18.06 -31.53
#